data_AF-A0A0H3AYP0-F1
#
_entry.id   AF-A0A0H3AYP0-F1
#
_cell.length_a   1.000
_cell.length_b   1.000
_cell.length_c   1.000
_cell.angle_alpha   90.00
_cell.angle_beta   90.00
_cell.angle_gamma   90.00
#
_symmetry.space_group_name_H-M   'P 1'
#
loop_
_entity.id
_entity.type
_entity.pdbx_description
1 polymer ?
#
loop_
_entity_poly.entity_id
_entity_poly.type
_entity_poly.pdbx_seq_one_letter_code
_entity_poly.pdbx_strand_id
1 'polypeptide(L)' 'MVWQELINIPYGETRSYLNQAKVLGKPNSYRAVANANGMNQLAIIVPCHRIY' A
#
# COMPACT_ATOMS: atom_id res chain seq x y z
N MET A 1 -10.05 0.64 -1.62
CA MET A 1 -9.30 1.85 -1.19
C MET A 1 -7.83 1.47 -1.01
N VAL A 2 -6.87 2.40 -1.16
CA VAL A 2 -5.42 2.08 -1.11
C VAL A 2 -5.05 1.35 0.19
N TRP A 3 -5.45 1.90 1.33
CA TRP A 3 -5.10 1.35 2.64
C TRP A 3 -5.75 0.00 2.96
N GLN A 4 -6.86 -0.33 2.29
CA GLN A 4 -7.57 -1.59 2.56
C GLN A 4 -6.82 -2.80 1.99
N GLU A 5 -6.03 -2.59 0.93
CA GLU A 5 -5.14 -3.64 0.41
C GLU A 5 -3.99 -3.94 1.38
N LEU A 6 -3.51 -2.94 2.13
CA LEU A 6 -2.41 -3.12 3.09
C LEU A 6 -2.73 -4.13 4.19
N ILE A 7 -3.99 -4.17 4.65
CA ILE A 7 -4.44 -5.09 5.71
C ILE A 7 -4.36 -6.55 5.25
N ASN A 8 -4.40 -6.79 3.95
CA ASN A 8 -4.29 -8.13 3.36
C ASN A 8 -2.83 -8.61 3.22
N ILE A 9 -1.84 -7.75 3.49
CA ILE A 9 -0.42 -8.13 3.43
C ILE A 9 -0.09 -8.93 4.70
N PRO A 10 0.30 -10.21 4.59
CA PRO A 10 0.65 -11.03 5.74
C PRO A 10 1.80 -10.46 6.58
N TYR A 11 1.89 -10.91 7.83
CA TYR A 11 3.01 -10.53 8.69
C TYR A 11 4.33 -11.06 8.14
N GLY A 12 5.36 -10.22 8.11
CA GLY A 12 6.67 -10.57 7.56
C GLY A 12 6.78 -10.45 6.03
N GLU A 13 5.69 -10.14 5.34
CA GLU A 13 5.68 -9.92 3.90
C GLU A 13 5.71 -8.43 3.54
N THR A 14 6.25 -8.14 2.35
CA THR A 14 6.28 -6.81 1.77
C THR A 14 5.74 -6.81 0.35
N ARG A 15 5.29 -5.65 -0.12
CA ARG A 15 4.91 -5.43 -1.53
C ARG A 15 5.49 -4.12 -2.04
N SER A 16 5.63 -4.01 -3.35
CA SER A 16 6.01 -2.72 -3.95
C SER A 16 4.80 -1.82 -4.17
N TYR A 17 5.01 -0.51 -4.24
CA TYR A 17 3.97 0.44 -4.67
C TYR A 17 3.35 0.08 -6.02
N LEU A 18 4.16 -0.47 -6.94
CA LEU A 18 3.68 -0.95 -8.24
C LEU A 18 2.76 -2.18 -8.11
N ASN A 19 3.10 -3.13 -7.23
CA ASN A 19 2.26 -4.30 -7.00
C ASN A 19 0.91 -3.90 -6.41
N GLN A 20 0.91 -3.00 -5.42
CA GLN A 20 -0.33 -2.46 -4.86
C GLN A 20 -1.15 -1.71 -5.93
N ALA A 21 -0.51 -0.90 -6.77
CA ALA A 21 -1.17 -0.20 -7.87
C ALA A 21 -1.81 -1.17 -8.89
N LYS A 22 -1.15 -2.30 -9.19
CA LYS A 22 -1.71 -3.36 -10.04
C LYS A 22 -2.94 -4.03 -9.41
N VAL A 23 -2.88 -4.36 -8.12
CA VAL A 23 -4.00 -4.97 -7.39
C VAL A 23 -5.21 -4.05 -7.34
N LEU A 24 -4.98 -2.74 -7.27
CA LEU A 24 -6.02 -1.71 -7.33
C LEU A 24 -6.55 -1.44 -8.76
N GLY A 25 -6.08 -2.17 -9.77
CA GLY A 25 -6.46 -1.97 -11.18
C GLY A 25 -5.92 -0.69 -11.80
N LYS A 26 -4.91 -0.05 -11.19
CA LYS A 26 -4.33 1.23 -11.63
C LYS A 26 -2.79 1.15 -11.74
N PRO A 27 -2.24 0.30 -12.64
CA PRO A 27 -0.80 0.02 -12.71
C PRO A 27 0.07 1.27 -12.91
N ASN A 28 -0.44 2.31 -13.55
CA ASN A 28 0.29 3.56 -13.83
C ASN A 28 0.24 4.57 -12.68
N SER A 29 -0.48 4.28 -11.59
CA SER A 29 -0.71 5.21 -10.47
C SER A 29 0.18 4.93 -9.25
N TYR A 30 1.31 4.25 -9.41
CA TYR A 30 2.20 3.86 -8.30
C TYR A 30 2.69 5.04 -7.46
N ARG A 31 2.95 6.22 -8.05
CA ARG A 31 3.32 7.43 -7.29
C ARG A 31 2.18 7.98 -6.44
N ALA A 32 0.95 7.95 -6.97
CA ALA A 32 -0.23 8.36 -6.21
C ALA A 32 -0.53 7.40 -5.05
N VAL A 33 -0.31 6.10 -5.27
CA VAL A 33 -0.37 5.06 -4.24
C VAL A 33 0.68 5.32 -3.15
N ALA A 34 1.92 5.67 -3.53
CA ALA A 34 2.96 6.03 -2.57
C ALA A 34 2.60 7.24 -1.71
N ASN A 35 2.10 8.32 -2.33
CA ASN A 35 1.61 9.49 -1.60
C ASN A 35 0.46 9.13 -0.65
N ALA A 36 -0.51 8.34 -1.10
CA ALA A 36 -1.62 7.88 -0.25
C ALA A 36 -1.12 7.07 0.96
N ASN A 37 -0.13 6.19 0.77
CA ASN A 37 0.49 5.45 1.89
C ASN A 37 1.24 6.37 2.86
N GLY A 38 1.91 7.41 2.36
CA GLY A 38 2.57 8.43 3.20
C GLY A 38 1.61 9.29 4.02
N MET A 39 0.35 9.41 3.59
CA MET A 39 -0.70 10.13 4.31
C MET A 39 -1.43 9.28 5.36
N ASN A 40 -1.01 8.02 5.59
CA ASN A 40 -1.63 7.14 6.56
C ASN A 40 -1.38 7.63 8.01
N GLN A 41 -2.44 8.08 8.68
CA GLN A 41 -2.39 8.52 10.07
C GLN A 41 -2.59 7.37 11.08
N LEU A 42 -2.98 6.19 10.60
CA LEU A 42 -3.18 4.98 11.40
C LEU A 42 -2.02 4.01 11.21
N ALA A 43 -0.80 4.50 11.46
CA ALA A 43 0.41 3.70 11.37
C ALA A 43 0.29 2.44 12.25
N ILE A 44 0.97 1.35 11.85
CA ILE A 44 0.93 0.02 12.48
C ILE A 44 -0.38 -0.75 12.23
N ILE A 45 -1.55 -0.15 12.52
CA ILE A 45 -2.87 -0.79 12.28
C ILE A 45 -3.09 -0.97 10.78
N VAL A 46 -2.85 0.09 10.02
CA VAL A 46 -2.75 0.04 8.56
C VAL A 46 -1.26 -0.08 8.25
N PRO A 47 -0.77 -1.25 7.78
CA PRO A 47 0.67 -1.54 7.75
C PRO A 47 1.36 -0.95 6.52
N CYS A 48 1.38 0.39 6.40
CA CYS A 48 2.04 1.09 5.29
C CYS A 48 3.56 0.88 5.25
N HIS A 49 4.19 0.53 6.37
CA HIS A 49 5.61 0.18 6.46
C HIS A 49 5.98 -1.13 5.73
N ARG A 50 4.99 -1.91 5.28
CA ARG A 50 5.20 -3.13 4.48
C ARG A 50 5.28 -2.85 2.98
N ILE A 51 5.23 -1.58 2.56
CA ILE A 51 5.36 -1.18 1.17
C ILE A 51 6.73 -0.53 0.90
N TYR A 52 7.35 -0.89 -0.22
CA TYR A 52 8.59 -0.27 -0.72
C TYR A 52 8.46 0.27 -2.16
#